data_AF-A0A432SL70-F1
#
_entry.id   AF-A0A432SL70-F1
#
_cell.length_a   1.000
_cell.length_b   1.000
_cell.length_c   1.000
_cell.angle_alpha   90.00
_cell.angle_beta   90.00
_cell.angle_gamma   90.00
#
_symmetry.space_group_name_H-M   'P 1'
#
loop_
_entity.id
_entity.type
_entity.pdbx_description
1 polymer ?
#
loop_
_entity_poly.entity_id
_entity_poly.type
_entity_poly.pdbx_seq_one_letter_code
_entity_poly.pdbx_strand_id
1 'polypeptide(L)'
;TIVDGVGDKAAIEARIAHIKRQIEETSSEYDKEKLQERLAKLSGGVAVIKVGAATETEMKEKKDRVDDALSATKAAVEEGVVIGGGAALLKASAKIDLGLSGDEAIGAEIVNRAVAAPIKQIAANAGFDAGVVANNVLENSNANYGFNAATGEYVDMFEAGIIDPLKVERVALQNAVSVSSLLLTTEATVSEIKEDKAAPMPDMGGGMGGMGGMPGMM
;
A
#
# COMPACT_ATOMS: atom_id res chain seq x y z
N THR A 1 -15.85 2.84 -8.52
CA THR A 1 -16.74 3.91 -8.02
C THR A 1 -17.68 4.33 -9.13
N ILE A 2 -18.97 4.47 -8.86
CA ILE A 2 -19.95 5.00 -9.81
C ILE A 2 -20.30 6.41 -9.35
N VAL A 3 -20.19 7.40 -10.23
CA VAL A 3 -20.49 8.82 -9.98
C VAL A 3 -21.63 9.22 -10.93
N ASP A 4 -22.51 10.12 -10.48
CA ASP A 4 -23.67 10.59 -11.26
C ASP A 4 -24.59 9.47 -11.76
N GLY A 5 -24.99 8.57 -10.84
CA GLY A 5 -26.00 7.55 -11.15
C GLY A 5 -27.36 8.17 -11.49
N VAL A 6 -28.00 7.66 -12.54
CA VAL A 6 -29.31 8.15 -13.04
C VAL A 6 -30.53 7.55 -12.30
N GLY A 7 -30.32 7.08 -11.07
CA GLY A 7 -31.38 6.45 -10.27
C GLY A 7 -32.38 7.46 -9.73
N ASP A 8 -33.64 7.06 -9.65
CA ASP A 8 -34.68 7.89 -9.03
C ASP A 8 -34.42 8.06 -7.52
N LYS A 9 -34.47 9.32 -7.05
CA LYS A 9 -34.18 9.67 -5.66
C LYS A 9 -35.19 9.04 -4.71
N ALA A 10 -36.47 9.00 -5.08
CA ALA A 10 -37.51 8.41 -4.24
C ALA A 10 -37.29 6.88 -4.10
N ALA A 11 -36.92 6.19 -5.17
CA ALA A 11 -36.56 4.78 -5.11
C ALA A 11 -35.34 4.50 -4.20
N ILE A 12 -34.33 5.37 -4.21
CA ILE A 12 -33.15 5.26 -3.34
C ILE A 12 -33.53 5.45 -1.87
N GLU A 13 -34.32 6.48 -1.56
CA GLU A 13 -34.81 6.74 -0.20
C GLU A 13 -35.69 5.60 0.33
N ALA A 14 -36.56 5.05 -0.53
CA ALA A 14 -37.36 3.87 -0.21
C ALA A 14 -36.48 2.65 0.11
N ARG A 15 -35.39 2.45 -0.65
CA ARG A 15 -34.43 1.37 -0.40
C ARG A 15 -33.66 1.56 0.91
N ILE A 16 -33.25 2.78 1.22
CA ILE A 16 -32.60 3.13 2.49
C ILE A 16 -33.55 2.80 3.66
N ALA A 17 -34.82 3.22 3.58
CA ALA A 17 -35.81 2.94 4.60
C ALA A 17 -36.07 1.43 4.77
N HIS A 18 -36.10 0.68 3.67
CA HIS A 18 -36.23 -0.78 3.70
C HIS A 18 -35.06 -1.44 4.44
N ILE A 19 -33.82 -1.06 4.13
CA ILE A 19 -32.63 -1.63 4.77
C ILE A 19 -32.59 -1.31 6.27
N LYS A 20 -33.00 -0.10 6.68
CA LYS A 20 -33.10 0.26 8.11
C LYS A 20 -34.04 -0.66 8.89
N ARG A 21 -35.23 -0.96 8.34
CA ARG A 21 -36.15 -1.91 8.97
C ARG A 21 -35.57 -3.32 9.06
N GLN A 22 -34.90 -3.79 8.01
CA GLN A 22 -34.25 -5.11 8.02
C GLN A 22 -33.14 -5.23 9.08
N ILE A 23 -32.43 -4.15 9.38
CA ILE A 23 -31.42 -4.10 10.44
C ILE A 23 -32.05 -4.24 11.84
N GLU A 24 -33.25 -3.67 12.03
CA GLU A 24 -33.99 -3.74 13.30
C GLU A 24 -34.65 -5.12 13.52
N GLU A 25 -35.10 -5.76 12.44
CA GLU A 25 -35.79 -7.06 12.49
C GLU A 25 -34.82 -8.26 12.53
N THR A 26 -33.61 -8.13 12.01
CA THR A 26 -32.65 -9.24 11.98
C THR A 26 -32.04 -9.50 13.36
N SER A 27 -32.04 -10.77 13.77
CA SER A 27 -31.33 -11.26 14.96
C SER A 27 -29.91 -11.75 14.66
N SER A 28 -29.54 -11.83 13.37
CA SER A 28 -28.22 -12.25 12.91
C SER A 28 -27.28 -11.05 12.89
N GLU A 29 -26.26 -11.08 13.75
CA GLU A 29 -25.21 -10.06 13.79
C GLU A 29 -24.47 -9.95 12.45
N TYR A 30 -24.24 -11.08 11.77
CA TYR A 30 -23.65 -11.09 10.43
C TYR A 30 -24.49 -10.30 9.41
N ASP A 31 -25.81 -10.53 9.40
CA ASP A 31 -26.70 -9.81 8.47
C ASP A 31 -26.81 -8.34 8.83
N LYS A 32 -26.79 -8.02 10.13
CA LYS A 32 -26.80 -6.66 10.63
C LYS A 32 -25.60 -5.87 10.12
N GLU A 33 -24.40 -6.45 10.22
CA GLU A 33 -23.16 -5.85 9.72
C GLU A 33 -23.23 -5.62 8.20
N LYS A 34 -23.65 -6.63 7.42
CA LYS A 34 -23.75 -6.51 5.95
C LYS A 34 -24.80 -5.52 5.49
N LEU A 35 -25.92 -5.42 6.21
CA LEU A 35 -26.96 -4.42 5.93
C LEU A 35 -26.48 -3.01 6.27
N GLN A 36 -25.72 -2.84 7.36
CA GLN A 36 -25.11 -1.56 7.72
C GLN A 36 -24.08 -1.10 6.68
N GLU A 37 -23.22 -1.99 6.18
CA GLU A 37 -22.29 -1.66 5.08
C GLU A 37 -23.03 -1.18 3.82
N ARG A 38 -24.12 -1.86 3.45
CA ARG A 38 -24.94 -1.49 2.29
C ARG A 38 -25.65 -0.16 2.51
N LEU A 39 -26.20 0.06 3.70
CA LEU A 39 -26.83 1.31 4.09
C LEU A 39 -25.83 2.46 3.95
N ALA A 40 -24.62 2.30 4.51
CA ALA A 40 -23.55 3.30 4.43
C ALA A 40 -23.18 3.64 2.98
N LYS A 41 -23.09 2.64 2.09
CA LYS A 41 -22.80 2.86 0.66
C LYS A 41 -23.92 3.63 -0.07
N LEU A 42 -25.18 3.45 0.33
CA LEU A 42 -26.31 4.15 -0.27
C LEU A 42 -26.52 5.55 0.31
N SER A 43 -26.35 5.73 1.62
CA SER A 43 -26.53 7.04 2.27
C SER A 43 -25.31 7.96 2.17
N GLY A 44 -24.11 7.41 2.04
CA GLY A 44 -22.86 8.17 2.01
C GLY A 44 -22.61 8.93 0.70
N GLY A 45 -23.19 8.47 -0.41
CA GLY A 45 -22.99 9.08 -1.73
C GLY A 45 -21.53 9.07 -2.20
N VAL A 46 -21.22 9.91 -3.18
CA VAL A 46 -19.85 10.12 -3.67
C VAL A 46 -19.56 11.61 -3.77
N ALA A 47 -18.53 12.07 -3.07
CA ALA A 47 -18.04 13.45 -3.17
C ALA A 47 -17.00 13.56 -4.29
N VAL A 48 -17.12 14.61 -5.11
CA VAL A 48 -16.19 14.89 -6.23
C VAL A 48 -15.43 16.19 -5.95
N ILE A 49 -14.10 16.11 -5.92
CA ILE A 49 -13.23 17.28 -5.79
C ILE A 49 -12.79 17.71 -7.19
N LYS A 50 -13.09 18.96 -7.56
CA LYS A 50 -12.67 19.54 -8.85
C LYS A 50 -11.42 20.39 -8.64
N VAL A 51 -10.31 19.99 -9.26
CA VAL A 51 -9.01 20.70 -9.19
C VAL A 51 -8.84 21.57 -10.43
N GLY A 52 -8.44 22.83 -10.25
CA GLY A 52 -8.20 23.79 -11.33
C GLY A 52 -6.82 24.45 -11.23
N ALA A 53 -6.28 24.87 -12.38
CA ALA A 53 -5.04 25.62 -12.49
C ALA A 53 -5.04 26.54 -13.72
N ALA A 54 -4.05 27.43 -13.82
CA ALA A 54 -3.94 28.39 -14.92
C ALA A 54 -3.49 27.73 -16.22
N THR A 55 -2.66 26.66 -16.13
CA THR A 55 -2.20 25.88 -17.28
C THR A 55 -2.57 24.40 -17.15
N GLU A 56 -2.59 23.67 -18.27
CA GLU A 56 -2.88 22.23 -18.27
C GLU A 56 -1.82 21.43 -17.48
N THR A 57 -0.55 21.79 -17.61
CA THR A 57 0.55 21.11 -16.90
C THR A 57 0.42 21.26 -15.39
N GLU A 58 0.12 22.47 -14.90
CA GLU A 58 -0.13 22.70 -13.47
C GLU A 58 -1.40 22.01 -12.98
N MET A 59 -2.42 21.89 -13.83
CA MET A 59 -3.66 21.18 -13.47
C MET A 59 -3.36 19.70 -13.22
N LYS A 60 -2.56 19.07 -14.08
CA LYS A 60 -2.15 17.66 -13.91
C LYS A 60 -1.33 17.48 -12.64
N GLU A 61 -0.32 18.31 -12.42
CA GLU A 61 0.52 18.24 -11.21
C GLU A 61 -0.31 18.43 -9.92
N LYS A 62 -1.19 19.44 -9.87
CA LYS A 62 -2.05 19.65 -8.70
C LYS A 62 -3.03 18.51 -8.49
N LYS A 63 -3.56 17.94 -9.58
CA LYS A 63 -4.47 16.80 -9.49
C LYS A 63 -3.75 15.61 -8.86
N ASP A 64 -2.57 15.26 -9.35
CA ASP A 64 -1.78 14.14 -8.81
C ASP A 64 -1.45 14.39 -7.33
N ARG A 65 -1.06 15.61 -6.97
CA ARG A 65 -0.81 16.01 -5.58
C ARG A 65 -2.05 15.88 -4.68
N VAL A 66 -3.23 16.22 -5.18
CA VAL A 66 -4.50 16.09 -4.44
C VAL A 66 -4.89 14.62 -4.29
N ASP A 67 -4.68 13.80 -5.32
CA ASP A 67 -4.96 12.36 -5.28
C ASP A 67 -4.05 11.65 -4.25
N ASP A 68 -2.77 12.03 -4.19
CA ASP A 68 -1.83 11.56 -3.18
C ASP A 68 -2.25 11.99 -1.76
N ALA A 69 -2.54 13.28 -1.57
CA ALA A 69 -2.98 13.82 -0.28
C ALA A 69 -4.28 13.16 0.22
N LEU A 70 -5.24 12.92 -0.68
CA LEU A 70 -6.49 12.23 -0.37
C LEU A 70 -6.23 10.79 0.10
N SER A 71 -5.32 10.09 -0.59
CA SER A 71 -4.99 8.69 -0.27
C SER A 71 -4.28 8.58 1.07
N ALA A 72 -3.29 9.44 1.33
CA ALA A 72 -2.58 9.51 2.60
C ALA A 72 -3.54 9.86 3.76
N THR A 73 -4.41 10.85 3.57
CA THR A 73 -5.37 11.28 4.60
C THR A 73 -6.39 10.19 4.91
N LYS A 74 -6.87 9.45 3.90
CA LYS A 74 -7.77 8.30 4.13
C LYS A 74 -7.10 7.23 4.97
N ALA A 75 -5.86 6.86 4.65
CA ALA A 75 -5.11 5.87 5.43
C ALA A 75 -4.87 6.35 6.87
N ALA A 76 -4.59 7.65 7.05
CA ALA A 76 -4.40 8.27 8.36
C ALA A 76 -5.69 8.32 9.20
N VAL A 77 -6.85 8.56 8.59
CA VAL A 77 -8.14 8.58 9.28
C VAL A 77 -8.57 7.18 9.73
N GLU A 78 -8.23 6.14 8.97
CA GLU A 78 -8.63 4.76 9.28
C GLU A 78 -7.92 4.18 10.51
N GLU A 79 -6.61 4.39 10.64
CA GLU A 79 -5.81 3.76 11.72
C GLU A 79 -4.99 4.76 12.55
N GLY A 80 -5.05 6.06 12.24
CA GLY A 80 -4.25 7.09 12.87
C GLY A 80 -2.90 7.32 12.19
N VAL A 81 -2.07 8.14 12.85
CA VAL A 81 -0.76 8.58 12.37
C VAL A 81 0.33 8.26 13.39
N VAL A 82 1.55 8.06 12.90
CA VAL A 82 2.76 7.86 13.69
C VAL A 82 3.86 8.78 13.19
N ILE A 83 4.96 8.87 13.94
CA ILE A 83 6.16 9.57 13.46
C ILE A 83 6.68 8.94 12.18
N GLY A 84 7.01 9.78 11.20
CA GLY A 84 7.46 9.30 9.91
C GLY A 84 8.95 9.02 9.83
N GLY A 85 9.45 8.89 8.60
CA GLY A 85 10.89 8.80 8.33
C GLY A 85 11.53 7.49 8.82
N GLY A 86 10.73 6.43 8.95
CA GLY A 86 11.19 5.12 9.44
C GLY A 86 11.50 5.06 10.94
N ALA A 87 11.19 6.12 11.71
CA ALA A 87 11.46 6.16 13.14
C ALA A 87 10.43 5.37 13.97
N ALA A 88 9.18 5.25 13.50
CA ALA A 88 8.11 4.58 14.24
C ALA A 88 8.42 3.12 14.56
N LEU A 89 8.83 2.33 13.56
CA LEU A 89 9.14 0.91 13.75
C LEU A 89 10.33 0.69 14.67
N LEU A 90 11.38 1.52 14.54
CA LEU A 90 12.56 1.48 15.40
C LEU A 90 12.21 1.77 16.87
N LYS A 91 11.38 2.78 17.13
CA LYS A 91 10.91 3.11 18.48
C LYS A 91 9.98 2.03 19.04
N ALA A 92 9.16 1.43 18.20
CA ALA A 92 8.24 0.36 18.60
C ALA A 92 9.03 -0.90 19.02
N SER A 93 10.04 -1.32 18.25
CA SER A 93 10.85 -2.50 18.59
C SER A 93 11.59 -2.37 19.91
N ALA A 94 11.98 -1.16 20.29
CA ALA A 94 12.68 -0.91 21.56
C ALA A 94 11.81 -1.18 22.81
N LYS A 95 10.49 -1.22 22.66
CA LYS A 95 9.52 -1.36 23.76
C LYS A 95 8.95 -2.77 23.88
N ILE A 96 9.34 -3.68 23.02
CA ILE A 96 8.77 -5.02 22.94
C ILE A 96 9.73 -6.03 23.58
N ASP A 97 9.24 -6.73 24.60
CA ASP A 97 9.85 -7.95 25.12
C ASP A 97 8.83 -9.08 24.99
N LEU A 98 9.18 -10.11 24.21
CA LEU A 98 8.31 -11.24 23.90
C LEU A 98 8.60 -12.47 24.77
N GLY A 99 9.65 -12.45 25.60
CA GLY A 99 10.01 -13.61 26.44
C GLY A 99 10.31 -14.90 25.66
N LEU A 100 10.76 -14.77 24.40
CA LEU A 100 11.04 -15.90 23.51
C LEU A 100 12.39 -16.56 23.85
N SER A 101 12.56 -17.81 23.43
CA SER A 101 13.79 -18.57 23.66
C SER A 101 14.19 -19.42 22.45
N GLY A 102 15.45 -19.87 22.40
CA GLY A 102 15.96 -20.68 21.29
C GLY A 102 15.83 -19.98 19.93
N ASP A 103 15.37 -20.72 18.92
CA ASP A 103 15.26 -20.23 17.54
C ASP A 103 14.26 -19.07 17.39
N GLU A 104 13.21 -19.02 18.21
CA GLU A 104 12.24 -17.93 18.20
C GLU A 104 12.88 -16.61 18.65
N ALA A 105 13.80 -16.65 19.62
CA ALA A 105 14.54 -15.46 20.06
C ALA A 105 15.46 -14.93 18.95
N ILE A 106 16.10 -15.83 18.18
CA ILE A 106 16.90 -15.46 17.01
C ILE A 106 16.02 -14.79 15.95
N GLY A 107 14.83 -15.34 15.70
CA GLY A 107 13.83 -14.76 14.81
C GLY A 107 13.44 -13.33 15.22
N ALA A 108 13.16 -13.11 16.51
CA ALA A 108 12.86 -11.78 17.04
C ALA A 108 14.04 -10.81 16.88
N GLU A 109 15.28 -11.26 17.09
CA GLU A 109 16.47 -10.43 16.87
C GLU A 109 16.63 -10.03 15.40
N ILE A 110 16.33 -10.94 14.45
CA ILE A 110 16.33 -10.62 13.01
C ILE A 110 15.34 -9.49 12.72
N VAL A 111 14.11 -9.59 13.22
CA VAL A 111 13.08 -8.55 13.03
C VAL A 111 13.53 -7.22 13.66
N ASN A 112 14.05 -7.24 14.89
CA ASN A 112 14.54 -6.04 15.58
C ASN A 112 15.67 -5.34 14.82
N ARG A 113 16.55 -6.09 14.15
CA ARG A 113 17.58 -5.50 13.28
C ARG A 113 17.00 -4.98 11.97
N ALA A 114 16.03 -5.69 11.39
CA ALA A 114 15.42 -5.34 10.11
C ALA A 114 14.60 -4.04 10.17
N VAL A 115 13.88 -3.79 11.27
CA VAL A 115 13.08 -2.55 11.43
C VAL A 115 13.92 -1.28 11.51
N ALA A 116 15.22 -1.38 11.77
CA ALA A 116 16.15 -0.25 11.70
C ALA A 116 16.59 0.07 10.26
N ALA A 117 16.35 -0.83 9.28
CA ALA A 117 16.81 -0.65 7.91
C ALA A 117 16.19 0.56 7.19
N PRO A 118 14.88 0.87 7.32
CA PRO A 118 14.28 2.02 6.63
C PRO A 118 14.91 3.36 7.00
N ILE A 119 15.02 3.68 8.29
CA ILE A 119 15.64 4.93 8.76
C ILE A 119 17.12 5.01 8.37
N LYS A 120 17.85 3.89 8.44
CA LYS A 120 19.24 3.80 8.00
C LYS A 120 19.37 4.09 6.50
N GLN A 121 18.47 3.53 5.69
CA GLN A 121 18.47 3.75 4.25
C GLN A 121 18.17 5.21 3.89
N ILE A 122 17.19 5.82 4.58
CA ILE A 122 16.86 7.23 4.41
C ILE A 122 18.06 8.12 4.76
N ALA A 123 18.71 7.88 5.90
CA ALA A 123 19.89 8.62 6.34
C ALA A 123 21.07 8.47 5.36
N ALA A 124 21.36 7.24 4.92
CA ALA A 124 22.42 6.97 3.97
C ALA A 124 22.18 7.66 2.61
N ASN A 125 20.93 7.62 2.11
CA ASN A 125 20.56 8.30 0.86
C ASN A 125 20.68 9.82 0.96
N ALA A 126 20.49 10.37 2.16
CA ALA A 126 20.68 11.80 2.45
C ALA A 126 22.14 12.17 2.78
N GLY A 127 23.08 11.21 2.74
CA GLY A 127 24.51 11.45 2.95
C GLY A 127 24.95 11.49 4.41
N PHE A 128 24.11 11.05 5.35
CA PHE A 128 24.42 10.99 6.77
C PHE A 128 24.85 9.58 7.20
N ASP A 129 25.56 9.47 8.33
CA ASP A 129 25.93 8.17 8.90
C ASP A 129 24.69 7.46 9.46
N ALA A 130 24.30 6.38 8.77
CA ALA A 130 23.11 5.60 9.09
C ALA A 130 23.12 5.01 10.51
N GLY A 131 24.29 4.59 11.00
CA GLY A 131 24.44 4.00 12.33
C GLY A 131 24.24 5.05 13.42
N VAL A 132 24.86 6.21 13.26
CA VAL A 132 24.74 7.34 14.20
C VAL A 132 23.30 7.84 14.27
N VAL A 133 22.65 8.02 13.11
CA VAL A 133 21.25 8.49 13.05
C VAL A 133 20.32 7.51 13.75
N ALA A 134 20.39 6.23 13.41
CA ALA A 134 19.53 5.22 14.01
C ALA A 134 19.75 5.09 15.52
N ASN A 135 21.00 5.08 15.99
CA ASN A 135 21.31 4.97 17.42
C ASN A 135 20.83 6.21 18.20
N ASN A 136 21.07 7.41 17.67
CA ASN A 136 20.65 8.65 18.34
C ASN A 136 19.12 8.72 18.49
N VAL A 137 18.38 8.34 17.43
CA VAL A 137 16.92 8.25 17.49
C VAL A 137 16.48 7.18 18.50
N LEU A 138 17.12 6.02 18.53
CA LEU A 138 16.77 4.92 19.43
C LEU A 138 17.00 5.25 20.91
N GLU A 139 18.14 5.86 21.24
CA GLU A 139 18.55 6.16 22.62
C GLU A 139 17.74 7.30 23.26
N ASN A 140 17.12 8.16 22.45
CA ASN A 140 16.33 9.26 22.97
C ASN A 140 15.02 8.76 23.63
N SER A 141 14.72 9.26 24.83
CA SER A 141 13.52 8.86 25.58
C SER A 141 12.23 9.46 25.03
N ASN A 142 12.30 10.57 24.28
CA ASN A 142 11.12 11.15 23.64
C ASN A 142 10.65 10.24 22.50
N ALA A 143 9.38 9.81 22.60
CA ALA A 143 8.74 8.94 21.63
C ALA A 143 8.59 9.61 20.25
N ASN A 144 8.51 10.94 20.21
CA ASN A 144 8.32 11.71 18.98
C ASN A 144 9.64 12.13 18.30
N TYR A 145 10.76 11.87 18.96
CA TYR A 145 12.07 12.29 18.47
C TYR A 145 12.50 11.46 17.28
N GLY A 146 12.90 12.13 16.20
CA GLY A 146 13.36 11.51 14.97
C GLY A 146 14.38 12.37 14.24
N PHE A 147 14.68 11.99 13.01
CA PHE A 147 15.68 12.65 12.18
C PHE A 147 15.04 13.17 10.88
N ASN A 148 15.12 14.48 10.67
CA ASN A 148 14.69 15.10 9.44
C ASN A 148 15.83 15.03 8.40
N ALA A 149 15.75 14.06 7.49
CA ALA A 149 16.76 13.85 6.47
C ALA A 149 16.86 15.00 5.43
N ALA A 150 15.84 15.86 5.32
CA ALA A 150 15.89 17.01 4.42
C ALA A 150 16.75 18.16 4.97
N THR A 151 16.82 18.32 6.30
CA THR A 151 17.60 19.37 6.97
C THR A 151 18.85 18.85 7.67
N GLY A 152 18.89 17.55 8.00
CA GLY A 152 19.94 16.95 8.81
C GLY A 152 19.77 17.17 10.32
N GLU A 153 18.60 17.63 10.76
CA GLU A 153 18.34 17.97 12.15
C GLU A 153 17.51 16.90 12.87
N TYR A 154 17.74 16.75 14.16
CA TYR A 154 16.89 15.94 15.02
C TYR A 154 15.79 16.79 15.62
N VAL A 155 14.55 16.36 15.46
CA VAL A 155 13.36 17.17 15.75
C VAL A 155 12.27 16.33 16.39
N ASP A 156 11.28 17.00 17.01
CA ASP A 156 9.99 16.38 17.23
C ASP A 156 9.29 16.22 15.86
N MET A 157 9.06 14.97 15.46
CA MET A 157 8.56 14.64 14.13
C MET A 157 7.11 15.10 13.93
N PHE A 158 6.30 15.17 14.99
CA PHE A 158 4.93 15.69 14.90
C PHE A 158 4.93 17.21 14.74
N GLU A 159 5.75 17.92 15.53
CA GLU A 159 5.86 19.38 15.40
C GLU A 159 6.43 19.79 14.04
N ALA A 160 7.36 19.00 13.49
CA ALA A 160 7.92 19.19 12.15
C ALA A 160 6.97 18.77 11.01
N GLY A 161 5.84 18.13 11.32
CA GLY A 161 4.88 17.64 10.31
C GLY A 161 5.36 16.42 9.51
N ILE A 162 6.38 15.70 10.00
CA ILE A 162 6.91 14.49 9.38
C ILE A 162 6.20 13.28 9.99
N ILE A 163 5.04 12.98 9.43
CA ILE A 163 4.13 11.93 9.90
C ILE A 163 3.86 10.92 8.80
N ASP A 164 3.65 9.67 9.19
CA ASP A 164 3.23 8.60 8.29
C ASP A 164 1.93 7.95 8.80
N PRO A 165 1.01 7.53 7.91
CA PRO A 165 -0.18 6.79 8.32
C PRO A 165 0.21 5.45 8.97
N LEU A 166 -0.33 5.14 10.15
CA LEU A 166 -0.04 3.89 10.88
C LEU A 166 -0.32 2.65 10.01
N LYS A 167 -1.41 2.71 9.23
CA LYS A 167 -1.81 1.65 8.31
C LYS A 167 -0.69 1.28 7.33
N VAL A 168 0.04 2.26 6.81
CA VAL A 168 1.09 2.04 5.82
C VAL A 168 2.26 1.30 6.44
N GLU A 169 2.76 1.79 7.59
CA GLU A 169 3.87 1.15 8.32
C GLU A 169 3.54 -0.29 8.75
N ARG A 170 2.33 -0.49 9.31
CA ARG A 170 1.87 -1.82 9.75
C ARG A 170 1.76 -2.80 8.58
N VAL A 171 1.10 -2.40 7.49
CA VAL A 171 0.88 -3.26 6.32
C VAL A 171 2.21 -3.56 5.62
N ALA A 172 3.10 -2.57 5.52
CA ALA A 172 4.44 -2.75 4.96
C ALA A 172 5.22 -3.82 5.73
N LEU A 173 5.28 -3.71 7.06
CA LEU A 173 5.99 -4.68 7.90
C LEU A 173 5.36 -6.08 7.80
N GLN A 174 4.03 -6.19 7.89
CA GLN A 174 3.33 -7.47 7.82
C GLN A 174 3.54 -8.18 6.48
N ASN A 175 3.47 -7.43 5.37
CA ASN A 175 3.71 -7.99 4.04
C ASN A 175 5.18 -8.41 3.86
N ALA A 176 6.13 -7.61 4.36
CA ALA A 176 7.55 -7.94 4.30
C ALA A 176 7.87 -9.24 5.08
N VAL A 177 7.30 -9.39 6.28
CA VAL A 177 7.42 -10.61 7.09
C VAL A 177 6.76 -11.79 6.36
N SER A 178 5.55 -11.62 5.82
CA SER A 178 4.83 -12.67 5.09
C SER A 178 5.65 -13.25 3.93
N VAL A 179 6.25 -12.39 3.11
CA VAL A 179 7.08 -12.84 1.98
C VAL A 179 8.39 -13.45 2.48
N SER A 180 9.00 -12.88 3.51
CA SER A 180 10.26 -13.38 4.07
C SER A 180 10.09 -14.76 4.70
N SER A 181 9.00 -15.01 5.43
CA SER A 181 8.66 -16.32 5.96
C SER A 181 8.47 -17.36 4.87
N LEU A 182 7.77 -17.01 3.78
CA LEU A 182 7.62 -17.90 2.61
C LEU A 182 8.98 -18.24 2.01
N LEU A 183 9.84 -17.25 1.77
CA LEU A 183 11.17 -17.45 1.18
C LEU A 183 12.09 -18.31 2.06
N LEU A 184 12.12 -18.04 3.36
CA LEU A 184 12.98 -18.76 4.31
C LEU A 184 12.56 -20.23 4.51
N THR A 185 11.29 -20.55 4.27
CA THR A 185 10.75 -21.91 4.37
C THR A 185 10.68 -22.65 3.03
N THR A 186 11.10 -22.00 1.94
CA THR A 186 11.10 -22.61 0.61
C THR A 186 12.35 -23.46 0.42
N GLU A 187 12.19 -24.78 0.41
CA GLU A 187 13.28 -25.74 0.24
C GLU A 187 13.69 -25.98 -1.23
N ALA A 188 12.78 -25.72 -2.18
CA ALA A 188 13.03 -25.95 -3.60
C ALA A 188 12.28 -24.96 -4.49
N THR A 189 12.88 -24.64 -5.64
CA THR A 189 12.25 -23.85 -6.71
C THR A 189 12.37 -24.59 -8.03
N VAL A 190 11.34 -24.48 -8.88
CA VAL A 190 11.31 -25.06 -10.22
C VAL A 190 11.17 -23.94 -11.22
N SER A 191 12.01 -23.93 -12.26
CA SER A 191 11.95 -22.95 -13.34
C SER A 191 12.01 -23.63 -14.70
N GLU A 192 11.34 -23.04 -15.69
CA GLU A 192 11.44 -23.48 -17.08
C GLU A 192 12.78 -23.04 -17.66
N ILE A 193 13.52 -23.98 -18.23
CA ILE A 193 14.74 -23.68 -18.97
C ILE A 193 14.34 -23.09 -20.31
N LYS A 194 14.99 -21.99 -20.70
CA LYS A 194 14.78 -21.39 -22.02
C LYS A 194 15.17 -22.40 -23.09
N GLU A 195 14.21 -22.84 -23.89
CA GLU A 195 14.47 -23.66 -25.06
C GLU A 195 15.07 -22.81 -26.18
N ASP A 196 16.19 -23.28 -26.74
CA ASP A 196 16.72 -22.74 -28.00
C ASP A 196 15.79 -23.17 -29.13
N LYS A 197 14.80 -22.35 -29.44
CA LYS A 197 14.05 -22.49 -30.68
C LYS A 197 15.03 -22.29 -31.83
N ALA A 198 15.29 -23.36 -32.59
CA ALA A 198 16.05 -23.27 -33.82
C ALA A 198 15.45 -22.13 -34.67
N ALA A 199 16.31 -21.20 -35.09
CA ALA A 199 15.91 -20.14 -36.01
C ALA A 199 15.17 -20.79 -37.19
N PRO A 200 14.02 -20.25 -37.64
CA PRO A 200 13.34 -20.80 -38.80
C PRO A 200 14.37 -20.90 -39.93
N MET A 201 14.63 -22.13 -40.37
CA MET A 201 15.59 -22.35 -41.45
C MET A 201 15.15 -21.49 -42.64
N PRO A 202 16.06 -20.76 -43.30
CA PRO A 202 15.73 -20.02 -44.51
C PRO A 202 15.11 -20.98 -45.50
N ASP A 203 13.97 -20.59 -46.07
CA ASP A 203 13.25 -21.33 -47.10
C ASP A 203 14.20 -21.58 -48.29
N MET A 204 14.83 -22.75 -48.26
CA MET A 204 15.72 -23.25 -49.29
C MET A 204 14.86 -23.88 -50.37
N GLY A 205 14.58 -23.10 -51.41
CA GLY A 205 14.21 -23.66 -52.71
C GLY A 205 12.97 -23.04 -53.30
N GLY A 206 13.17 -21.94 -54.03
CA GLY A 206 12.24 -21.57 -55.08
C GLY A 206 12.11 -22.72 -56.11
N GLY A 207 10.89 -22.91 -56.61
CA GLY A 207 10.65 -23.74 -57.79
C GLY A 207 9.23 -24.29 -57.86
N MET A 208 8.55 -23.99 -58.97
CA MET A 208 7.18 -24.41 -59.36
C MET A 208 6.04 -23.72 -58.57
N GLY A 209 5.28 -22.76 -59.10
CA GLY A 209 4.78 -22.62 -60.47
C GLY A 209 3.48 -23.41 -60.64
N GLY A 210 2.35 -22.69 -60.77
CA GLY A 210 1.03 -23.25 -61.09
C GLY A 210 -0.06 -22.76 -60.12
N MET A 211 -0.74 -21.64 -60.38
CA MET A 211 -1.89 -21.50 -61.28
C MET A 211 -3.20 -22.07 -60.69
N GLY A 212 -4.18 -21.17 -60.57
CA GLY A 212 -5.59 -21.47 -60.30
C GLY A 212 -5.89 -21.58 -58.80
N GLY A 213 -6.81 -20.84 -58.22
CA GLY A 213 -7.95 -20.16 -58.78
C GLY A 213 -9.07 -20.23 -57.76
N MET A 214 -9.74 -19.09 -57.61
CA MET A 214 -11.13 -18.93 -57.20
C MET A 214 -11.40 -18.40 -55.77
N PRO A 215 -12.18 -17.30 -55.67
CA PRO A 215 -12.65 -16.66 -54.44
C PRO A 215 -14.03 -17.18 -53.98
N GLY A 216 -14.36 -16.90 -52.72
CA GLY A 216 -15.68 -17.16 -52.08
C GLY A 216 -15.69 -18.45 -51.28
N MET A 217 -16.41 -18.62 -50.17
CA MET A 217 -17.59 -17.93 -49.64
C MET A 217 -17.80 -18.40 -48.20
N MET A 218 -18.53 -17.57 -47.42
CA MET A 218 -19.14 -17.78 -46.10
C MET A 218 -18.24 -17.69 -44.87
#